data_AF-A0A7C6UG86-F1
#
_entry.id   AF-A0A7C6UG86-F1
#
_cell.length_a   1.000
_cell.length_b   1.000
_cell.length_c   1.000
_cell.angle_alpha   90.00
_cell.angle_beta   90.00
_cell.angle_gamma   90.00
#
_symmetry.space_group_name_H-M   'P 1'
#
loop_
_entity.id
_entity.type
_entity.pdbx_description
1 polymer ?
#
loop_
_entity_poly.entity_id
_entity_poly.type
_entity_poly.pdbx_seq_one_letter_code
_entity_poly.pdbx_strand_id
1 'polypeptide(L)'
;MEQGASKIARMLAFAILFGIAVTAFNPHYRQAFLAIANGTPQENPIWQSNREYYPDIVLPGMPPYQPAPSVEPNSIPAATRAAAQP
;
A
#
# COMPACT_ATOMS: atom_id res chain seq x y z
N MET A 1 18.56 -7.77 -29.63
CA MET A 1 18.04 -7.92 -28.25
C MET A 1 16.90 -6.93 -27.91
N GLU A 2 16.65 -5.90 -28.72
CA GLU A 2 15.62 -4.86 -28.46
C GLU A 2 14.16 -5.35 -28.53
N GLN A 3 13.88 -6.41 -29.29
CA GLN A 3 12.53 -6.90 -29.51
C GLN A 3 11.89 -7.48 -28.24
N GLY A 4 12.68 -8.12 -27.38
CA GLY A 4 12.23 -8.61 -26.08
C GLY A 4 11.89 -7.48 -25.11
N ALA A 5 12.76 -6.46 -25.03
CA ALA A 5 12.56 -5.31 -24.16
C ALA A 5 11.31 -4.50 -24.56
N SER A 6 11.11 -4.26 -25.86
CA SER A 6 9.91 -3.58 -26.36
C SER A 6 8.62 -4.32 -26.02
N LYS A 7 8.63 -5.66 -26.03
CA LYS A 7 7.46 -6.47 -25.68
C LYS A 7 7.11 -6.34 -24.19
N ILE A 8 8.13 -6.41 -23.32
CA ILE A 8 7.97 -6.23 -21.87
C ILE A 8 7.49 -4.82 -21.56
N ALA A 9 8.08 -3.79 -22.17
CA ALA A 9 7.68 -2.40 -21.97
C ALA A 9 6.21 -2.16 -22.33
N ARG A 10 5.74 -2.74 -23.45
CA ARG A 10 4.32 -2.66 -23.84
C ARG A 10 3.41 -3.35 -22.82
N MET A 11 3.76 -4.56 -22.36
CA MET A 11 2.99 -5.27 -21.34
C MET A 11 2.92 -4.47 -20.04
N LEU A 12 4.03 -3.88 -19.60
CA LEU A 12 4.08 -3.03 -18.42
C LEU A 12 3.21 -1.78 -18.60
N ALA A 13 3.28 -1.12 -19.76
CA ALA A 13 2.44 0.03 -20.07
C ALA A 13 0.95 -0.33 -20.00
N PHE A 14 0.54 -1.46 -20.57
CA PHE A 14 -0.84 -1.95 -20.46
C PHE A 14 -1.24 -2.25 -19.02
N ALA A 15 -0.37 -2.87 -18.23
CA ALA A 15 -0.65 -3.16 -16.81
C ALA A 15 -0.84 -1.87 -15.99
N ILE A 16 0.00 -0.85 -16.22
CA ILE A 16 -0.13 0.45 -15.57
C ILE A 16 -1.45 1.12 -15.97
N LEU A 17 -1.76 1.18 -17.27
CA LEU A 17 -3.01 1.77 -17.76
C LEU A 17 -4.24 1.06 -17.20
N PHE A 18 -4.18 -0.28 -17.10
CA PHE A 18 -5.24 -1.06 -16.50
C PHE A 18 -5.40 -0.76 -15.00
N GLY A 19 -4.30 -0.66 -14.25
CA GLY A 19 -4.32 -0.26 -12.83
C GLY A 19 -4.89 1.15 -12.60
N ILE A 20 -4.56 2.10 -13.49
CA ILE A 20 -5.14 3.44 -13.48
C ILE A 20 -6.65 3.37 -13.74
N ALA A 21 -7.08 2.58 -14.73
CA ALA A 21 -8.50 2.42 -15.03
C ALA A 21 -9.28 1.82 -13.85
N VAL A 22 -8.77 0.74 -13.24
CA VAL A 22 -9.40 0.12 -12.05
C VAL A 22 -9.51 1.13 -10.91
N THR A 23 -8.43 1.87 -10.63
CA THR A 23 -8.45 2.92 -9.61
C THR A 23 -9.47 4.00 -9.96
N ALA A 24 -9.51 4.49 -11.20
CA ALA A 24 -10.42 5.54 -11.63
C ALA A 24 -11.90 5.14 -11.55
N PHE A 25 -12.25 3.90 -11.94
CA PHE A 25 -13.65 3.46 -12.01
C PHE A 25 -14.19 2.85 -10.71
N ASN A 26 -13.33 2.37 -9.80
CA ASN A 26 -13.78 1.73 -8.57
C ASN A 26 -13.59 2.65 -7.33
N PRO A 27 -14.67 3.05 -6.64
CA PRO A 27 -14.61 4.00 -5.51
C PRO A 27 -13.73 3.52 -4.35
N HIS A 28 -13.72 2.21 -4.06
CA HIS A 28 -12.91 1.66 -2.98
C HIS A 28 -11.41 1.78 -3.28
N TYR A 29 -11.00 1.60 -4.54
CA TYR A 29 -9.60 1.76 -4.95
C TYR A 29 -9.18 3.23 -4.97
N ARG A 30 -10.09 4.16 -5.31
CA ARG A 30 -9.81 5.60 -5.16
C ARG A 30 -9.55 5.98 -3.70
N GLN A 31 -10.41 5.51 -2.80
CA GLN A 31 -10.27 5.77 -1.36
C GLN A 31 -8.99 5.16 -0.82
N ALA A 32 -8.67 3.92 -1.19
CA ALA A 32 -7.40 3.27 -0.87
C ALA A 32 -6.19 4.09 -1.32
N PHE A 33 -6.20 4.56 -2.57
CA PHE A 33 -5.15 5.40 -3.12
C PHE A 33 -4.99 6.71 -2.35
N LEU A 34 -6.10 7.39 -2.04
CA LEU A 34 -6.09 8.64 -1.26
C LEU A 34 -5.59 8.43 0.17
N ALA A 35 -6.01 7.36 0.84
CA ALA A 35 -5.55 7.02 2.19
C ALA A 35 -4.02 6.80 2.23
N ILE A 36 -3.46 6.12 1.22
CA ILE A 36 -2.02 5.95 1.06
C ILE A 36 -1.34 7.30 0.81
N ALA A 37 -1.87 8.10 -0.12
CA ALA A 37 -1.31 9.42 -0.45
C ALA A 37 -1.31 10.38 0.74
N ASN A 38 -2.31 10.27 1.63
CA ASN A 38 -2.44 11.06 2.85
C ASN A 38 -1.61 10.54 4.02
N GLY A 39 -0.90 9.42 3.85
CA GLY A 39 -0.13 8.79 4.94
C GLY A 39 -1.00 8.12 6.00
N THR A 40 -2.29 7.88 5.72
CA THR A 40 -3.24 7.17 6.60
C THR A 40 -3.65 5.80 6.03
N PRO A 41 -2.70 4.87 5.75
CA PRO A 41 -3.02 3.60 5.12
C PRO A 41 -3.97 2.70 5.94
N GLN A 42 -4.09 2.94 7.25
CA GLN A 42 -5.02 2.23 8.13
C GLN A 42 -6.50 2.55 7.83
N GLU A 43 -6.79 3.67 7.17
CA GLU A 43 -8.14 4.08 6.78
C GLU A 43 -8.55 3.49 5.41
N ASN A 44 -7.67 2.69 4.79
CA ASN A 44 -7.91 2.09 3.49
C ASN A 44 -9.02 1.02 3.56
N PRO A 45 -10.09 1.10 2.75
CA PRO A 45 -11.19 0.13 2.78
C PRO A 45 -10.81 -1.27 2.25
N ILE A 46 -9.72 -1.37 1.49
CA ILE A 46 -9.24 -2.60 0.83
C ILE A 46 -8.20 -3.31 1.69
N TRP A 47 -7.23 -2.57 2.23
CA TRP A 47 -6.16 -3.12 3.07
C TRP A 47 -6.53 -3.04 4.54
N GLN A 48 -7.27 -4.05 4.98
CA GLN A 48 -7.65 -4.25 6.37
C GLN A 48 -6.61 -5.11 7.11
N SER A 49 -6.70 -5.13 8.43
CA SER A 49 -5.80 -5.92 9.25
C SER A 49 -6.02 -7.42 9.03
N ASN A 50 -4.94 -8.21 9.03
CA ASN A 50 -5.04 -9.67 8.98
C ASN A 50 -5.93 -10.24 10.12
N ARG A 51 -6.04 -9.52 11.25
CA ARG A 51 -6.92 -9.93 12.37
C ARG A 51 -8.40 -9.89 11.99
N GLU A 52 -8.83 -8.94 11.16
CA GLU A 52 -10.21 -8.87 10.69
C GLU A 52 -10.53 -10.01 9.72
N TYR A 53 -9.55 -10.39 8.89
CA TYR A 53 -9.70 -11.52 7.97
C TYR A 53 -9.61 -12.88 8.65
N TYR A 54 -8.81 -13.00 9.71
CA TYR A 54 -8.51 -14.28 10.37
C TYR A 54 -8.64 -14.15 11.90
N PRO A 55 -9.87 -14.00 12.43
CA PRO A 55 -10.08 -13.79 13.86
C PRO A 55 -9.66 -14.99 14.71
N ASP A 56 -9.71 -16.20 14.14
CA ASP A 56 -9.46 -17.45 14.85
C ASP A 56 -7.98 -17.89 14.83
N ILE A 57 -7.14 -17.21 14.05
CA ILE A 57 -5.71 -17.56 13.95
C ILE A 57 -4.96 -16.90 15.11
N VAL A 58 -4.72 -17.69 16.15
CA VAL A 58 -3.82 -17.33 17.26
C VAL A 58 -2.42 -17.82 16.92
N LEU A 59 -1.49 -16.88 16.66
CA LEU A 59 -0.09 -17.22 16.40
C LEU A 59 0.59 -17.70 17.70
N PRO A 60 1.07 -18.96 17.77
CA PRO A 60 1.70 -19.49 18.98
C PRO A 60 2.92 -18.67 19.39
N GLY A 61 2.98 -18.26 20.65
CA GLY A 61 4.15 -17.55 21.21
C GLY A 61 4.26 -16.06 20.85
N MET A 62 3.31 -15.48 20.12
CA MET A 62 3.26 -14.03 19.96
C MET A 62 2.53 -13.37 21.14
N PRO A 63 3.06 -12.27 21.70
CA PRO A 63 2.31 -11.46 22.65
C PRO A 63 1.05 -10.90 21.98
N PRO A 64 0.03 -10.50 22.76
CA PRO A 64 -1.15 -9.81 22.23
C PRO A 64 -0.71 -8.67 21.31
N TYR A 65 -1.28 -8.59 20.11
CA TYR A 65 -0.92 -7.56 19.14
C TYR A 65 -1.04 -6.17 19.78
N GLN A 66 0.07 -5.45 19.83
CA GLN A 66 0.12 -4.04 20.16
C GLN A 66 0.09 -3.28 18.83
N PRO A 67 -0.95 -2.46 18.55
CA PRO A 67 -0.91 -1.58 17.40
C PRO A 67 0.35 -0.73 17.47
N ALA A 68 1.05 -0.61 16.34
CA ALA A 68 2.16 0.33 16.25
C ALA A 68 1.64 1.72 16.67
N PRO A 69 2.36 2.46 17.52
CA PRO A 69 1.94 3.79 17.90
C PRO A 69 1.73 4.62 16.63
N SER A 70 0.63 5.36 16.58
CA SER A 70 0.34 6.31 15.52
C SER A 70 1.54 7.25 15.38
N VAL A 71 2.25 7.16 14.25
CA VAL A 71 3.40 8.02 13.98
C VAL A 71 2.86 9.41 13.68
N GLU A 72 2.93 10.30 14.67
CA GLU A 72 2.71 11.73 14.48
C GLU A 72 3.61 12.20 13.32
N PRO A 73 3.10 12.88 12.28
CA PRO A 73 3.89 13.29 11.11
C PRO A 73 5.16 14.10 11.43
N ASN A 74 5.21 14.72 12.62
CA ASN A 74 6.34 15.49 13.12
C ASN A 74 7.36 14.68 13.94
N SER A 75 7.08 13.40 14.19
CA SER A 75 7.96 12.49 14.95
C SER A 75 8.93 11.69 14.07
N ILE A 76 8.82 11.81 12.74
CA ILE A 76 9.75 11.20 11.80
C ILE A 76 11.06 12.01 11.78
N PRO A 77 12.21 11.44 12.19
CA PRO A 77 13.49 12.12 12.11
C PRO A 77 13.79 12.54 10.65
N ALA A 78 14.32 13.74 10.44
CA ALA A 78 14.61 14.28 9.10
C ALA A 78 15.46 13.33 8.22
N ALA A 79 16.32 12.50 8.84
CA ALA A 79 17.12 11.48 8.16
C ALA A 79 16.28 10.39 7.48
N THR A 80 15.13 10.01 8.06
CA THR A 80 14.21 9.02 7.47
C THR A 80 13.39 9.64 6.32
N ARG A 81 13.15 10.96 6.34
CA ARG A 81 12.53 11.70 5.23
C ARG A 81 13.41 11.73 3.98
N ALA A 82 14.74 11.86 4.17
CA ALA A 82 15.73 11.87 3.09
C ALA A 82 15.93 10.49 2.45
N ALA A 83 15.71 9.39 3.18
CA ALA A 83 15.77 8.03 2.64
C ALA A 83 14.50 7.60 1.88
N ALA A 84 13.41 8.37 1.97
CA ALA A 84 12.14 8.11 1.31
C ALA A 84 11.85 9.03 0.11
N GLN A 85 12.78 9.93 -0.23
CA GLN A 85 12.78 10.68 -1.49
C GLN A 85 13.85 10.06 -2.42
N PRO A 86 13.51 9.71 -3.67
CA PRO A 86 14.50 9.20 -4.63
C PRO A 86 15.57 10.25 -4.97
#